data_AF-A0A4R5PUL5-F1
#
_entry.id   AF-A0A4R5PUL5-F1
#
_cell.length_a   1.000
_cell.length_b   1.000
_cell.length_c   1.000
_cell.angle_alpha   90.00
_cell.angle_beta   90.00
_cell.angle_gamma   90.00
#
_symmetry.space_group_name_H-M   'P 1'
#
loop_
_entity.id
_entity.type
_entity.pdbx_description
1 polymer ?
#
loop_
_entity_poly.entity_id
_entity_poly.type
_entity_poly.pdbx_seq_one_letter_code
_entity_poly.pdbx_strand_id
1 'polypeptide(L)'
;LARRMVERAIAAGVPFAWVAADSVYGVGEIEMALRRAGKGYVLGVNATQAFNPWVGKPMVAGTAEEIAKDLEPSAWQRLSAGEGTKGPRLSDWANLELADLDADEYRAGAAGLWTRGLLIRRSLADGECACFTTWCPAGATIETLATVEGQRWASE
;
A
#
# COMPACT_ATOMS: atom_id res chain seq x y z
N LEU A 1 -14.49 10.60 -6.74
CA LEU A 1 -15.51 9.54 -6.92
C LEU A 1 -15.18 8.31 -6.07
N ALA A 2 -13.96 7.76 -6.16
CA ALA A 2 -13.54 6.58 -5.40
C ALA A 2 -13.74 6.70 -3.88
N ARG A 3 -13.39 7.84 -3.26
CA ARG A 3 -13.66 8.12 -1.84
C ARG A 3 -15.10 7.82 -1.44
N ARG A 4 -16.06 8.39 -2.18
CA ARG A 4 -17.49 8.23 -1.89
C ARG A 4 -17.96 6.79 -2.08
N MET A 5 -17.36 6.03 -2.99
CA MET A 5 -17.67 4.61 -3.16
C MET A 5 -17.20 3.80 -1.96
N VAL A 6 -15.98 4.04 -1.49
CA VAL A 6 -15.43 3.40 -0.28
C VAL A 6 -16.26 3.74 0.95
N GLU A 7 -16.54 5.03 1.19
CA GLU A 7 -17.37 5.47 2.31
C GLU A 7 -18.77 4.85 2.26
N ARG A 8 -19.40 4.77 1.08
CA ARG A 8 -20.70 4.12 0.91
C ARG A 8 -20.64 2.62 1.17
N ALA A 9 -19.60 1.93 0.69
CA ALA A 9 -19.44 0.50 0.93
C ALA A 9 -19.26 0.20 2.42
N ILE A 10 -18.48 1.02 3.13
CA ILE A 10 -18.34 0.94 4.59
C ILE A 10 -19.68 1.18 5.28
N ALA A 11 -20.37 2.28 4.93
CA ALA A 11 -21.67 2.63 5.53
C ALA A 11 -22.76 1.58 5.26
N ALA A 12 -22.71 0.91 4.11
CA ALA A 12 -23.62 -0.16 3.73
C ALA A 12 -23.23 -1.53 4.32
N GLY A 13 -22.13 -1.63 5.08
CA GLY A 13 -21.69 -2.89 5.68
C GLY A 13 -21.22 -3.94 4.67
N VAL A 14 -20.79 -3.52 3.47
CA VAL A 14 -20.30 -4.44 2.45
C VAL A 14 -19.06 -5.18 2.98
N PRO A 15 -19.01 -6.52 2.92
CA PRO A 15 -17.87 -7.28 3.41
C PRO A 15 -16.70 -7.17 2.42
N PHE A 16 -15.66 -6.44 2.83
CA PHE A 16 -14.35 -6.42 2.17
C PHE A 16 -13.25 -6.21 3.20
N ALA A 17 -12.02 -6.66 2.90
CA ALA A 17 -10.87 -6.53 3.80
C ALA A 17 -9.87 -5.45 3.34
N TRP A 18 -9.77 -5.23 2.03
CA TRP A 18 -8.74 -4.40 1.42
C TRP A 18 -9.30 -3.42 0.39
N VAL A 19 -8.61 -2.30 0.21
CA VAL A 19 -8.84 -1.35 -0.88
C VAL A 19 -7.53 -1.07 -1.61
N ALA A 20 -7.56 -1.15 -2.94
CA ALA A 20 -6.48 -0.70 -3.82
C ALA A 20 -6.99 0.38 -4.77
N ALA A 21 -6.27 1.49 -4.91
CA ALA A 21 -6.63 2.60 -5.81
C ALA A 21 -5.41 3.46 -6.17
N ASP A 22 -5.47 4.19 -7.29
CA ASP A 22 -4.38 5.07 -7.75
C ASP A 22 -4.42 6.48 -7.11
N SER A 23 -3.31 7.21 -7.29
CA SER A 23 -3.01 8.52 -6.68
C SER A 23 -3.86 9.66 -7.24
N VAL A 24 -5.17 9.68 -6.96
CA VAL A 24 -6.06 10.74 -7.48
C VAL A 24 -6.96 11.36 -6.41
N TYR A 25 -6.93 10.88 -5.18
CA TYR A 25 -7.93 11.28 -4.18
C TYR A 25 -7.27 11.55 -2.84
N GLY A 26 -7.57 12.70 -2.22
CA GLY A 26 -7.12 13.16 -0.91
C GLY A 26 -6.74 12.03 0.05
N VAL A 27 -5.47 11.60 -0.07
CA VAL A 27 -5.02 10.29 0.39
C VAL A 27 -5.23 10.18 1.90
N GLY A 28 -4.93 11.25 2.65
CA GLY A 28 -5.11 11.28 4.10
C GLY A 28 -6.55 11.05 4.59
N GLU A 29 -7.58 11.53 3.89
CA GLU A 29 -8.98 11.33 4.32
C GLU A 29 -9.45 9.90 4.06
N ILE A 30 -9.11 9.33 2.91
CA ILE A 30 -9.42 7.93 2.58
C ILE A 30 -8.66 6.99 3.50
N GLU A 31 -7.37 7.23 3.73
CA GLU A 31 -6.56 6.46 4.67
C GLU A 31 -7.23 6.45 6.04
N MET A 32 -7.58 7.62 6.59
CA MET A 32 -8.18 7.73 7.92
C MET A 32 -9.52 7.00 7.99
N ALA A 33 -10.37 7.10 6.96
CA ALA A 33 -11.64 6.39 6.90
C ALA A 33 -11.43 4.86 6.92
N LEU A 34 -10.45 4.35 6.16
CA LEU A 34 -10.13 2.92 6.11
C LEU A 34 -9.52 2.42 7.42
N ARG A 35 -8.61 3.18 8.02
CA ARG A 35 -8.03 2.84 9.34
C ARG A 35 -9.10 2.75 10.42
N ARG A 36 -10.00 3.74 10.50
CA ARG A 36 -11.15 3.74 11.44
C ARG A 36 -12.13 2.59 11.20
N ALA A 37 -12.27 2.17 9.94
CA ALA A 37 -13.09 1.01 9.59
C ALA A 37 -12.37 -0.34 9.79
N GLY A 38 -11.08 -0.34 10.18
CA GLY A 38 -10.26 -1.55 10.29
C GLY A 38 -10.06 -2.26 8.96
N LYS A 39 -9.85 -1.50 7.89
CA LYS A 39 -9.64 -2.01 6.51
C LYS A 39 -8.20 -1.75 6.08
N GLY A 40 -7.59 -2.76 5.47
CA GLY A 40 -6.27 -2.62 4.86
C GLY A 40 -6.32 -1.86 3.54
N TYR A 41 -5.19 -1.30 3.13
CA TYR A 41 -5.11 -0.62 1.83
C TYR A 41 -3.74 -0.66 1.18
N VAL A 42 -3.75 -0.51 -0.15
CA VAL A 42 -2.59 -0.23 -1.01
C VAL A 42 -2.95 0.90 -1.98
N LEU A 43 -2.62 2.14 -1.60
CA LEU A 43 -3.04 3.34 -2.32
C LEU A 43 -1.86 4.00 -3.03
N GLY A 44 -2.02 4.31 -4.31
CA GLY A 44 -1.04 5.04 -5.11
C GLY A 44 -0.72 6.39 -4.49
N VAL A 45 0.57 6.74 -4.50
CA VAL A 45 1.06 8.05 -4.10
C VAL A 45 1.90 8.67 -5.21
N ASN A 46 1.98 10.00 -5.23
CA ASN A 46 2.88 10.69 -6.14
C ASN A 46 4.34 10.37 -5.79
N ALA A 47 5.21 10.38 -6.80
CA ALA A 47 6.66 10.27 -6.65
C ALA A 47 7.23 11.23 -5.58
N THR A 48 6.67 12.43 -5.49
CA THR A 48 7.07 13.50 -4.55
C THR A 48 6.44 13.38 -3.16
N GLN A 49 5.62 12.36 -2.89
CA GLN A 49 5.05 12.14 -1.56
C GLN A 49 6.16 11.89 -0.54
N ALA A 50 6.23 12.72 0.49
CA ALA A 50 7.24 12.60 1.53
C ALA A 50 6.89 11.50 2.55
N PHE A 51 7.91 10.73 2.92
CA PHE A 51 7.89 9.78 4.01
C PHE A 51 8.96 10.17 5.04
N ASN A 52 8.62 10.00 6.31
CA ASN A 52 9.46 10.38 7.44
C ASN A 52 9.83 9.12 8.23
N PRO A 53 11.02 9.11 8.85
CA PRO A 53 11.47 7.99 9.65
C PRO A 53 10.64 7.89 10.93
N TRP A 54 10.53 6.68 11.46
CA TRP A 54 9.86 6.38 12.71
C TRP A 54 10.83 5.70 13.68
N VAL A 55 10.62 5.89 14.98
CA VAL A 55 11.45 5.27 16.02
C VAL A 55 11.35 3.74 15.91
N GLY A 56 12.50 3.06 15.80
CA GLY A 56 12.55 1.59 15.74
C GLY A 56 12.26 0.96 14.37
N LYS A 57 12.12 1.76 13.31
CA LYS A 57 11.99 1.31 11.91
C LYS A 57 13.19 1.82 11.08
N PRO A 58 13.39 1.33 9.84
CA PRO A 58 14.48 1.79 8.98
C PRO A 58 14.53 3.31 8.88
N MET A 59 15.73 3.88 8.94
CA MET A 59 15.94 5.33 8.83
C MET A 59 15.77 5.76 7.37
N VAL A 60 14.52 5.75 6.92
CA VAL A 60 14.10 6.12 5.57
C VAL A 60 13.38 7.46 5.65
N ALA A 61 13.89 8.44 4.92
CA ALA A 61 13.35 9.79 4.85
C ALA A 61 13.49 10.30 3.42
N GLY A 62 12.51 11.04 2.93
CA GLY A 62 12.53 11.64 1.59
C GLY A 62 11.25 11.39 0.83
N THR A 63 11.25 11.77 -0.44
CA THR A 63 10.15 11.48 -1.37
C THR A 63 10.13 10.01 -1.74
N ALA A 64 8.98 9.50 -2.16
CA ALA A 64 8.81 8.11 -2.58
C ALA A 64 9.81 7.72 -3.69
N GLU A 65 10.11 8.64 -4.61
CA GLU A 65 11.07 8.43 -5.69
C GLU A 65 12.52 8.39 -5.20
N GLU A 66 12.93 9.31 -4.32
CA GLU A 66 14.27 9.29 -3.72
C GLU A 66 14.50 7.98 -2.97
N ILE A 67 13.52 7.58 -2.16
CA ILE A 67 13.57 6.31 -1.43
C ILE A 67 13.71 5.12 -2.38
N ALA A 68 12.91 5.08 -3.46
CA ALA A 68 12.97 3.99 -4.43
C ALA A 68 14.33 3.90 -5.16
N LYS A 69 14.96 5.05 -5.45
CA LYS A 69 16.28 5.12 -6.10
C LYS A 69 17.41 4.63 -5.19
N ASP A 70 17.29 4.86 -3.89
CA ASP A 70 18.32 4.54 -2.91
C ASP A 70 18.24 3.09 -2.38
N LEU A 71 17.24 2.31 -2.82
CA LEU A 71 17.09 0.91 -2.40
C LEU A 71 18.20 0.02 -2.96
N GLU A 72 18.85 -0.72 -2.06
CA GLU A 72 19.79 -1.76 -2.44
C GLU A 72 19.13 -2.85 -3.31
N PRO A 73 19.87 -3.47 -4.26
CA PRO A 73 19.33 -4.55 -5.10
C PRO A 73 18.70 -5.71 -4.31
N SER A 74 19.20 -6.00 -3.11
CA SER A 74 18.71 -7.05 -2.21
C SER A 74 17.33 -6.77 -1.61
N ALA A 75 16.87 -5.52 -1.60
CA ALA A 75 15.54 -5.14 -1.11
C ALA A 75 14.41 -5.53 -2.09
N TRP A 76 14.77 -5.88 -3.33
CA TRP A 76 13.82 -6.18 -4.39
C TRP A 76 13.54 -7.67 -4.50
N GLN A 77 12.26 -8.02 -4.64
CA GLN A 77 11.79 -9.38 -4.85
C GLN A 77 10.91 -9.44 -6.10
N ARG A 78 11.15 -10.43 -6.96
CA ARG A 78 10.32 -10.63 -8.16
C ARG A 78 9.05 -11.38 -7.79
N LEU A 79 7.91 -10.73 -7.92
CA LEU A 79 6.60 -11.26 -7.53
C LEU A 79 5.53 -10.96 -8.58
N SER A 80 4.47 -11.75 -8.56
CA SER A 80 3.31 -11.54 -9.43
C SER A 80 2.27 -10.63 -8.76
N ALA A 81 1.72 -9.69 -9.53
CA ALA A 81 0.51 -8.94 -9.20
C ALA A 81 -0.78 -9.71 -9.57
N GLY A 82 -0.71 -11.04 -9.58
CA GLY A 82 -1.77 -11.93 -10.07
C GLY A 82 -1.70 -12.23 -11.58
N GLU A 83 -2.62 -13.09 -12.00
CA GLU A 83 -2.69 -13.61 -13.37
C GLU A 83 -3.18 -12.56 -14.38
N GLY A 84 -2.51 -12.50 -15.52
CA GLY A 84 -2.96 -11.77 -16.71
C GLY A 84 -3.32 -12.72 -17.85
N THR A 85 -3.82 -12.18 -18.95
CA THR A 85 -4.21 -12.96 -20.15
C THR A 85 -3.05 -13.69 -20.81
N LYS A 86 -1.81 -13.24 -20.56
CA LYS A 86 -0.56 -13.84 -21.08
C LYS A 86 0.26 -14.55 -20.00
N GLY A 87 -0.34 -14.85 -18.86
CA GLY A 87 0.33 -15.42 -17.68
C GLY A 87 0.56 -14.40 -16.56
N PRO A 88 1.36 -14.75 -15.55
CA PRO A 88 1.56 -13.93 -14.35
C PRO A 88 2.10 -12.53 -14.68
N ARG A 89 1.49 -11.49 -14.12
CA ARG A 89 1.98 -10.11 -14.25
C ARG A 89 3.14 -9.88 -13.28
N LEU A 90 4.36 -10.14 -13.75
CA LEU A 90 5.57 -10.04 -12.94
C LEU A 90 6.09 -8.61 -12.85
N SER A 91 6.58 -8.24 -11.67
CA SER A 91 7.33 -7.00 -11.42
C SER A 91 8.34 -7.25 -10.30
N ASP A 92 9.32 -6.37 -10.17
CA ASP A 92 10.16 -6.34 -8.97
C ASP A 92 9.45 -5.49 -7.90
N TRP A 93 9.46 -5.93 -6.66
CA TRP A 93 8.75 -5.29 -5.55
C TRP A 93 9.67 -5.07 -4.36
N ALA A 94 9.49 -3.94 -3.68
CA ALA A 94 10.10 -3.69 -2.39
C ALA A 94 9.02 -3.21 -1.41
N ASN A 95 9.10 -3.63 -0.16
CA ASN A 95 8.19 -3.17 0.90
C ASN A 95 9.00 -2.65 2.09
N LEU A 96 8.75 -1.41 2.47
CA LEU A 96 9.34 -0.78 3.64
C LEU A 96 8.25 -0.63 4.70
N GLU A 97 8.41 -1.32 5.82
CA GLU A 97 7.57 -1.12 6.99
C GLU A 97 8.04 0.12 7.75
N LEU A 98 7.18 1.14 7.82
CA LEU A 98 7.56 2.46 8.28
C LEU A 98 7.11 2.75 9.71
N ALA A 99 6.01 2.17 10.18
CA ALA A 99 5.56 2.31 11.58
C ALA A 99 4.61 1.18 11.94
N ASP A 100 4.76 0.62 13.13
CA ASP A 100 3.78 -0.27 13.73
C ASP A 100 2.98 0.51 14.78
N LEU A 101 1.66 0.41 14.72
CA LEU A 101 0.71 1.17 15.53
C LEU A 101 -0.40 0.25 16.01
N ASP A 102 -0.93 0.49 17.20
CA ASP A 102 -2.05 -0.30 17.71
C ASP A 102 -3.33 0.05 16.93
N ALA A 103 -4.14 -0.97 16.60
CA ALA A 103 -5.42 -0.77 15.97
C ALA A 103 -6.35 0.16 16.78
N ASP A 104 -6.24 0.12 18.11
CA ASP A 104 -7.04 0.93 19.03
C ASP A 104 -6.83 2.44 18.83
N GLU A 105 -5.64 2.85 18.34
CA GLU A 105 -5.34 4.26 18.03
C GLU A 105 -6.27 4.85 16.96
N TYR A 106 -6.79 4.01 16.07
CA TYR A 106 -7.67 4.42 14.98
C TYR A 106 -9.10 3.92 15.16
N ARG A 107 -9.32 2.85 15.94
CA ARG A 107 -10.62 2.24 16.15
C ARG A 107 -10.73 1.71 17.58
N ALA A 108 -11.42 2.48 18.43
CA ALA A 108 -11.65 2.12 19.82
C ALA A 108 -12.15 0.67 19.99
N GLY A 109 -11.48 -0.10 20.85
CA GLY A 109 -11.73 -1.51 21.12
C GLY A 109 -11.21 -2.49 20.06
N ALA A 110 -10.53 -2.01 19.01
CA ALA A 110 -9.82 -2.89 18.09
C ALA A 110 -8.54 -3.42 18.73
N ALA A 111 -8.16 -4.64 18.37
CA ALA A 111 -6.96 -5.27 18.87
C ALA A 111 -6.01 -5.63 17.74
N GLY A 112 -4.72 -5.64 18.05
CA GLY A 112 -3.67 -6.09 17.16
C GLY A 112 -2.84 -4.94 16.59
N LEU A 113 -1.63 -5.29 16.18
CA LEU A 113 -0.67 -4.37 15.62
C LEU A 113 -0.92 -4.22 14.11
N TRP A 114 -0.85 -2.99 13.62
CA TRP A 114 -0.98 -2.66 12.21
C TRP A 114 0.24 -1.88 11.74
N THR A 115 0.68 -2.17 10.52
CA THR A 115 1.87 -1.61 9.93
C THR A 115 1.49 -0.63 8.83
N ARG A 116 1.98 0.61 8.96
CA ARG A 116 2.06 1.57 7.86
C ARG A 116 3.32 1.30 7.07
N GLY A 117 3.22 1.28 5.75
CA GLY A 117 4.37 1.04 4.88
C GLY A 117 4.39 1.85 3.59
N LEU A 118 5.48 1.66 2.87
CA LEU A 118 5.71 2.10 1.50
C LEU A 118 6.02 0.85 0.66
N LEU A 119 5.09 0.51 -0.23
CA LEU A 119 5.26 -0.54 -1.24
C LEU A 119 5.69 0.11 -2.55
N ILE A 120 6.70 -0.45 -3.19
CA ILE A 120 7.24 0.04 -4.45
C ILE A 120 7.21 -1.09 -5.47
N ARG A 121 6.64 -0.82 -6.63
CA ARG A 121 6.66 -1.72 -7.79
C ARG A 121 7.60 -1.15 -8.84
N ARG A 122 8.54 -1.95 -9.33
CA ARG A 122 9.43 -1.62 -10.43
C ARG A 122 9.12 -2.50 -11.64
N SER A 123 8.84 -1.84 -12.75
CA SER A 123 8.60 -2.47 -14.05
C SER A 123 9.83 -3.22 -14.55
N LEU A 124 9.63 -4.40 -15.13
CA LEU A 124 10.71 -5.20 -15.72
C LEU A 124 11.11 -4.69 -17.12
N ALA A 125 10.27 -3.88 -17.76
CA ALA A 125 10.47 -3.44 -19.14
C ALA A 125 11.43 -2.23 -19.22
N ASP A 126 11.23 -1.27 -18.33
CA ASP A 126 11.87 0.06 -18.36
C ASP A 126 12.45 0.48 -16.99
N GLY A 127 12.18 -0.27 -15.92
CA GLY A 127 12.63 0.08 -14.58
C GLY A 127 11.81 1.20 -13.93
N GLU A 128 10.70 1.63 -14.53
CA GLU A 128 9.84 2.65 -13.94
C GLU A 128 9.24 2.17 -12.62
N CYS A 129 9.23 3.07 -11.63
CA CYS A 129 8.74 2.79 -10.29
C CYS A 129 7.37 3.42 -10.05
N ALA A 130 6.46 2.64 -9.46
CA ALA A 130 5.20 3.11 -8.90
C ALA A 130 5.20 2.88 -7.38
N CYS A 131 4.79 3.90 -6.63
CA CYS A 131 4.86 3.90 -5.17
C CYS A 131 3.46 3.91 -4.56
N PHE A 132 3.32 3.20 -3.44
CA PHE A 132 2.05 3.01 -2.74
C PHE A 132 2.23 3.15 -1.23
N THR A 133 1.33 3.88 -0.58
CA THR A 133 1.22 3.80 0.88
C THR A 133 0.36 2.61 1.27
N THR A 134 0.78 1.89 2.31
CA THR A 134 0.09 0.71 2.80
C THR A 134 -0.32 0.86 4.25
N TRP A 135 -1.40 0.16 4.60
CA TRP A 135 -1.84 -0.09 5.97
C TRP A 135 -2.39 -1.49 6.03
N CYS A 136 -1.85 -2.31 6.92
CA CYS A 136 -2.16 -3.73 6.98
C CYS A 136 -1.94 -4.28 8.39
N PRO A 137 -2.56 -5.41 8.77
CA PRO A 137 -2.17 -6.11 9.98
C PRO A 137 -0.67 -6.44 9.94
N ALA A 138 0.02 -6.29 11.07
CA ALA A 138 1.43 -6.58 11.17
C ALA A 138 1.72 -8.04 10.76
N GLY A 139 2.79 -8.25 10.00
CA GLY A 139 3.14 -9.56 9.43
C GLY A 139 2.45 -9.88 8.10
N ALA A 140 1.63 -8.98 7.54
CA ALA A 140 1.17 -9.11 6.15
C ALA A 140 2.37 -9.15 5.20
N THR A 141 2.39 -10.14 4.29
CA THR A 141 3.53 -10.35 3.40
C THR A 141 3.51 -9.42 2.19
N ILE A 142 4.68 -9.20 1.58
CA ILE A 142 4.80 -8.40 0.35
C ILE A 142 4.00 -9.03 -0.82
N GLU A 143 3.89 -10.35 -0.89
CA GLU A 143 3.06 -11.06 -1.87
C GLU A 143 1.56 -10.72 -1.71
N THR A 144 1.11 -10.59 -0.46
CA THR A 144 -0.27 -10.16 -0.17
C THR A 144 -0.49 -8.74 -0.68
N LEU A 145 0.45 -7.83 -0.41
CA LEU A 145 0.37 -6.44 -0.85
C LEU A 145 0.43 -6.32 -2.39
N ALA A 146 1.32 -7.08 -3.05
CA ALA A 146 1.41 -7.14 -4.51
C ALA A 146 0.13 -7.71 -5.15
N THR A 147 -0.47 -8.73 -4.53
CA THR A 147 -1.75 -9.30 -4.98
C THR A 147 -2.88 -8.28 -4.84
N VAL A 148 -2.95 -7.57 -3.71
CA VAL A 148 -3.95 -6.51 -3.48
C VAL A 148 -3.78 -5.37 -4.48
N GLU A 149 -2.55 -4.93 -4.75
CA GLU A 149 -2.27 -3.93 -5.80
C GLU A 149 -2.74 -4.41 -7.17
N GLY A 150 -2.44 -5.67 -7.51
CA GLY A 150 -2.79 -6.27 -8.79
C GLY A 150 -4.28 -6.55 -9.00
N GLN A 151 -5.08 -6.63 -7.93
CA GLN A 151 -6.55 -6.72 -8.02
C GLN A 151 -7.21 -5.42 -8.46
N ARG A 152 -6.44 -4.35 -8.67
CA ARG A 152 -6.95 -3.17 -9.37
C ARG A 152 -7.53 -3.57 -10.72
N TRP A 153 -8.73 -3.05 -10.97
CA TRP A 153 -9.44 -3.21 -12.23
C TRP A 153 -8.54 -2.79 -13.39
N ALA A 154 -8.29 -3.72 -14.31
CA ALA A 154 -7.67 -3.43 -15.60
C ALA A 154 -8.67 -2.66 -16.45
N SER A 155 -8.53 -1.33 -16.51
CA SER A 155 -8.94 -0.61 -17.71
C SER A 155 -7.80 -0.78 -18.70
N GLU A 156 -7.81 -1.92 -19.42
CA GLU A 156 -7.10 -2.09 -20.69
C GLU A 156 -8.09 -1.84 -21.84
#